data_AF-A0AAV4GS87-F1
#
_entry.id   AF-A0AAV4GS87-F1
#
_cell.length_a   1.000
_cell.length_b   1.000
_cell.length_c   1.000
_cell.angle_alpha   90.00
_cell.angle_beta   90.00
_cell.angle_gamma   90.00
#
_symmetry.space_group_name_H-M   'P 1'
#
loop_
_entity.id
_entity.type
_entity.pdbx_description
1 polymer ?
#
loop_
_entity_poly.entity_id
_entity_poly.type
_entity_poly.pdbx_seq_one_letter_code
_entity_poly.pdbx_strand_id
1 'polypeptide(L)'
;MEVVVVVVVVVVVVVVVVVVVEVVVVVVILVASLTAITAVVVARVAAVVLALVPLLWQLFIASKRLVQSLFTRMASEDFDTYTLPSASPPRPQSGCKKSWIKLRMTVRETRKNITRLTSSTPSNFQFRTVVDEHGNEKTSLYFLGDMVKRRESTLLKIDISDESLQASAHVVDFEESSEEYMESEDSSYSDPSSCSSPEQPWHTEPVYCIKPVFTGHPKPNQGSAPMSKEEQLLRERKRLGTYGITSYEACMEHGLFIIPANNSLFKCFDNPGSPCLPVEIPTQAVGARLDPKICPTNSGLLTFINDADIWLTCLNSGKEVRLTNTTRECFNRQEDNTLNAAVPSFVIQEEFDRYTGHWWSPRHQQRGDGKLVYHILYEEVDESEVELVSVFSPGSSETYRYPRAGATNASSNLRLLELTITTSSQTANVTCQHCKNEGEKGEEDDDDDDDDDDDDDDDDDDDDDDVQQT
;
A
#
# COMPACT_ATOMS: atom_id res chain seq x y z
N MET A 1 -27.92 -74.31 -21.41
CA MET A 1 -27.34 -72.94 -21.37
C MET A 1 -27.75 -72.20 -20.10
N GLU A 2 -29.02 -72.25 -19.68
CA GLU A 2 -29.52 -71.50 -18.51
C GLU A 2 -28.80 -71.78 -17.19
N VAL A 3 -28.49 -73.05 -16.88
CA VAL A 3 -27.79 -73.42 -15.62
C VAL A 3 -26.40 -72.80 -15.53
N VAL A 4 -25.68 -72.68 -16.65
CA VAL A 4 -24.32 -72.11 -16.68
C VAL A 4 -24.38 -70.59 -16.43
N VAL A 5 -25.39 -69.91 -16.98
CA VAL A 5 -25.57 -68.46 -16.76
C VAL A 5 -25.90 -68.17 -15.30
N VAL A 6 -26.77 -68.97 -14.68
CA VAL A 6 -27.12 -68.81 -13.26
C VAL A 6 -25.88 -69.01 -12.37
N VAL A 7 -25.07 -70.03 -12.65
CA VAL A 7 -23.83 -70.27 -11.87
C VAL A 7 -22.85 -69.12 -12.03
N VAL A 8 -22.66 -68.59 -13.24
CA VAL A 8 -21.75 -67.44 -13.47
C VAL A 8 -22.25 -66.19 -12.75
N VAL A 9 -23.56 -65.90 -12.79
CA VAL A 9 -24.13 -64.74 -12.09
C VAL A 9 -23.96 -64.88 -10.58
N VAL A 10 -24.20 -66.06 -10.02
CA VAL A 10 -24.00 -66.32 -8.58
C VAL A 10 -22.53 -66.14 -8.20
N VAL A 11 -21.59 -66.65 -8.99
CA VAL A 11 -20.15 -66.48 -8.73
C VAL A 11 -19.76 -65.01 -8.80
N VAL A 12 -20.23 -64.26 -9.79
CA VAL A 12 -19.95 -62.81 -9.90
C VAL A 12 -20.51 -62.05 -8.70
N VAL A 13 -21.74 -62.34 -8.28
CA VAL A 13 -22.35 -61.71 -7.11
C VAL A 13 -21.55 -62.02 -5.84
N VAL A 14 -21.12 -63.26 -5.64
CA VAL A 14 -20.29 -63.65 -4.49
C VAL A 14 -18.94 -62.91 -4.52
N VAL A 15 -18.29 -62.81 -5.68
CA VAL A 15 -17.02 -62.08 -5.81
C VAL A 15 -17.20 -60.59 -5.52
N VAL A 16 -18.27 -59.96 -6.04
CA VAL A 16 -18.56 -58.55 -5.76
C VAL A 16 -18.81 -58.33 -4.28
N VAL A 17 -19.57 -59.20 -3.62
CA VAL A 17 -19.83 -59.10 -2.17
C VAL A 17 -18.52 -59.23 -1.37
N VAL A 18 -17.65 -60.16 -1.73
CA VAL A 18 -16.34 -60.32 -1.05
C VAL A 18 -15.48 -59.07 -1.22
N VAL A 19 -15.39 -58.51 -2.43
CA VAL A 19 -14.62 -57.29 -2.69
C VAL A 19 -15.19 -56.08 -1.92
N VAL A 20 -16.52 -55.93 -1.89
CA VAL A 20 -17.16 -54.85 -1.13
C VAL A 20 -16.86 -54.99 0.37
N VAL A 21 -16.91 -56.21 0.93
CA VAL A 21 -16.58 -56.45 2.33
C VAL A 21 -15.12 -56.12 2.62
N GLU A 22 -14.18 -56.51 1.77
CA GLU A 22 -12.76 -56.17 1.93
C GLU A 22 -12.52 -54.65 1.88
N VAL A 23 -13.15 -53.94 0.94
CA VAL A 23 -13.04 -52.48 0.82
C VAL A 23 -13.60 -51.80 2.07
N VAL A 24 -14.76 -52.23 2.57
CA VAL A 24 -15.34 -51.68 3.80
C VAL A 24 -14.42 -51.89 5.01
N VAL A 25 -13.83 -53.07 5.14
CA VAL A 25 -12.87 -53.37 6.22
C VAL A 25 -11.63 -52.45 6.14
N VAL A 26 -11.08 -52.25 4.94
CA VAL A 26 -9.94 -51.34 4.73
C VAL A 26 -10.30 -49.89 5.07
N VAL A 27 -11.48 -49.41 4.65
CA VAL A 27 -11.94 -48.05 4.97
C VAL A 27 -12.12 -47.86 6.48
N VAL A 28 -12.69 -48.84 7.18
CA VAL A 28 -12.86 -48.78 8.65
C VAL A 28 -11.50 -48.72 9.35
N ILE A 29 -10.52 -49.51 8.91
CA ILE A 29 -9.15 -49.49 9.47
C ILE A 29 -8.46 -48.14 9.22
N LEU A 30 -8.62 -47.56 8.02
CA LEU A 30 -8.06 -46.24 7.68
C LEU A 30 -8.69 -45.13 8.52
N VAL A 31 -10.01 -45.12 8.68
CA VAL A 31 -10.72 -44.14 9.50
C VAL A 31 -10.29 -44.25 10.97
N ALA A 32 -10.23 -45.47 11.52
CA ALA A 32 -9.73 -45.70 12.88
C ALA A 32 -8.27 -45.21 13.05
N SER A 33 -7.41 -45.43 12.05
CA SER A 33 -6.03 -44.96 12.07
C SER A 33 -5.94 -43.42 12.02
N LEU A 34 -6.76 -42.76 11.21
CA LEU A 34 -6.80 -41.30 11.09
C LEU A 34 -7.30 -40.64 12.39
N THR A 35 -8.30 -41.24 13.05
CA THR A 35 -8.79 -40.78 14.36
C THR A 35 -7.74 -40.94 15.46
N ALA A 36 -6.94 -42.02 15.44
CA ALA A 36 -5.84 -42.20 16.38
C ALA A 36 -4.72 -41.17 16.15
N ILE A 37 -4.37 -40.88 14.89
CA ILE A 37 -3.34 -39.88 14.55
C ILE A 37 -3.77 -38.48 14.99
N THR A 38 -5.02 -38.09 14.69
CA THR A 38 -5.56 -36.79 15.12
C THR A 38 -5.59 -36.65 16.64
N ALA A 39 -5.98 -37.69 17.38
CA ALA A 39 -5.93 -37.69 18.84
C ALA A 39 -4.50 -37.50 19.39
N VAL A 40 -3.49 -38.15 18.78
CA VAL A 40 -2.08 -37.99 19.18
C VAL A 40 -1.56 -36.59 18.87
N VAL A 41 -1.93 -36.00 17.73
CA VAL A 41 -1.55 -34.64 17.36
C VAL A 41 -2.17 -33.63 18.33
N VAL A 42 -3.47 -33.75 18.62
CA VAL A 42 -4.17 -32.87 19.58
C VAL A 42 -3.55 -32.98 20.97
N ALA A 43 -3.23 -34.19 21.43
CA ALA A 43 -2.57 -34.40 22.72
C ALA A 43 -1.17 -33.76 22.78
N ARG A 44 -0.38 -33.85 21.70
CA ARG A 44 0.94 -33.22 21.64
C ARG A 44 0.86 -31.69 21.56
N VAL A 45 -0.08 -31.15 20.79
CA VAL A 45 -0.33 -29.70 20.73
C VAL A 45 -0.77 -29.19 22.10
N ALA A 46 -1.69 -29.87 22.77
CA ALA A 46 -2.13 -29.52 24.12
C ALA A 46 -0.98 -29.56 25.14
N ALA A 47 -0.09 -30.56 25.05
CA ALA A 47 1.10 -30.64 25.91
C ALA A 47 2.08 -29.48 25.66
N VAL A 48 2.29 -29.08 24.40
CA VAL A 48 3.13 -27.92 24.04
C VAL A 48 2.50 -26.63 24.56
N VAL A 49 1.19 -26.44 24.37
CA VAL A 49 0.48 -25.26 24.88
C VAL A 49 0.59 -25.19 26.40
N LEU A 50 0.32 -26.28 27.12
CA LEU A 50 0.44 -26.34 28.58
C LEU A 50 1.87 -26.11 29.08
N ALA A 51 2.90 -26.49 28.32
CA ALA A 51 4.30 -26.21 28.65
C ALA A 51 4.67 -24.72 28.41
N LEU A 52 4.02 -24.05 27.46
CA LEU A 52 4.27 -22.64 27.14
C LEU A 52 3.58 -21.66 28.10
N VAL A 53 2.43 -22.03 28.67
CA VAL A 53 1.71 -21.17 29.66
C VAL A 53 2.60 -20.71 30.82
N PRO A 54 3.35 -21.58 31.53
CA PRO A 54 4.22 -21.13 32.63
C PRO A 54 5.43 -20.31 32.14
N LEU A 55 5.94 -20.55 30.94
CA LEU A 55 7.02 -19.74 30.34
C LEU A 55 6.54 -18.33 30.02
N LEU A 56 5.34 -18.19 29.42
CA LEU A 56 4.70 -16.91 29.15
C LEU A 56 4.37 -16.17 30.45
N TRP A 57 3.93 -16.89 31.48
CA TRP A 57 3.68 -16.33 32.81
C TRP A 57 4.98 -15.84 33.49
N GLN A 58 6.09 -16.58 33.35
CA GLN A 58 7.42 -16.15 33.83
C GLN A 58 7.91 -14.91 33.08
N LEU A 59 7.71 -14.84 31.75
CA LEU A 59 8.02 -13.65 30.95
C LEU A 59 7.18 -12.44 31.37
N PHE A 60 5.89 -12.65 31.66
CA PHE A 60 5.01 -11.59 32.16
C PHE A 60 5.39 -11.10 33.56
N ILE A 61 5.83 -12.00 34.45
CA ILE A 61 6.37 -11.62 35.76
C ILE A 61 7.70 -10.89 35.60
N ALA A 62 8.58 -11.35 34.71
CA ALA A 62 9.86 -10.71 34.44
C ALA A 62 9.69 -9.31 33.86
N SER A 63 8.74 -9.10 32.94
CA SER A 63 8.44 -7.79 32.37
C SER A 63 7.85 -6.85 33.42
N LYS A 64 6.93 -7.33 34.28
CA LYS A 64 6.45 -6.53 35.42
C LYS A 64 7.56 -6.15 36.39
N ARG A 65 8.49 -7.07 36.70
CA ARG A 65 9.64 -6.77 37.55
C ARG A 65 10.60 -5.79 36.90
N LEU A 66 10.79 -5.85 35.59
CA LEU A 66 11.63 -4.90 34.85
C LEU A 66 11.00 -3.50 34.86
N VAL A 67 9.69 -3.40 34.60
CA VAL A 67 8.94 -2.14 34.67
C VAL A 67 8.97 -1.57 36.09
N GLN A 68 8.77 -2.41 37.10
CA GLN A 68 8.81 -1.98 38.49
C GLN A 68 10.23 -1.62 38.94
N SER A 69 11.27 -2.30 38.46
CA SER A 69 12.67 -1.93 38.68
C SER A 69 13.04 -0.63 37.98
N LEU A 70 12.54 -0.38 36.77
CA LEU A 70 12.73 0.90 36.06
C LEU A 70 12.00 2.02 36.79
N PHE A 71 10.78 1.78 37.26
CA PHE A 71 10.01 2.74 38.03
C PHE A 71 10.66 3.04 39.39
N THR A 72 11.22 2.03 40.05
CA THR A 72 11.94 2.21 41.30
C THR A 72 13.29 2.88 41.07
N ARG A 73 13.99 2.60 39.97
CA ARG A 73 15.26 3.26 39.61
C ARG A 73 15.06 4.72 39.20
N MET A 74 13.92 5.06 38.59
CA MET A 74 13.50 6.46 38.38
C MET A 74 13.07 7.15 39.67
N ALA A 75 12.58 6.40 40.66
CA ALA A 75 12.14 6.93 41.95
C ALA A 75 13.23 6.93 43.04
N SER A 76 14.34 6.21 42.84
CA SER A 76 15.44 6.02 43.80
C SER A 76 16.75 6.68 43.36
N GLU A 77 16.74 7.50 42.31
CA GLU A 77 17.76 8.54 42.18
C GLU A 77 17.49 9.57 43.28
N ASP A 78 17.92 9.22 44.50
CA ASP A 78 18.26 10.19 45.52
C ASP A 78 19.27 11.13 44.87
N PHE A 79 18.74 12.26 44.42
CA PHE A 79 19.49 13.37 43.88
C PHE A 79 20.38 13.87 45.01
N ASP A 80 21.62 13.36 45.08
CA ASP A 80 22.64 13.85 45.98
C ASP A 80 22.62 15.37 45.91
N THR A 81 22.28 15.97 47.04
CA THR A 81 22.21 17.42 47.22
C THR A 81 23.62 17.96 47.08
N TYR A 82 24.06 18.17 45.84
CA TYR A 82 25.12 19.10 45.54
C TYR A 82 24.65 20.41 46.16
N THR A 83 25.38 20.89 47.16
CA THR A 83 25.27 22.25 47.66
C THR A 83 25.66 23.18 46.52
N LEU A 84 24.70 23.43 45.63
CA LEU A 84 24.75 24.52 44.68
C LEU A 84 24.79 25.80 45.52
N PRO A 85 25.70 26.74 45.22
CA PRO A 85 25.58 28.08 45.76
C PRO A 85 24.15 28.54 45.54
N SER A 86 23.53 29.15 46.55
CA SER A 86 22.21 29.80 46.47
C SER A 86 22.25 30.96 45.46
N ALA A 87 22.38 30.63 44.19
CA ALA A 87 22.19 31.51 43.07
C ALA A 87 20.83 31.13 42.52
N SER A 88 19.85 32.01 42.77
CA SER A 88 18.57 32.04 42.07
C SER A 88 18.78 31.65 40.60
N PRO A 89 17.91 30.83 39.98
CA PRO A 89 18.04 30.54 38.56
C PRO A 89 18.22 31.85 37.81
N PRO A 90 19.23 31.96 36.91
CA PRO A 90 19.46 33.21 36.20
C PRO A 90 18.13 33.63 35.59
N ARG A 91 17.69 34.85 35.91
CA ARG A 91 16.49 35.45 35.29
C ARG A 91 16.54 35.11 33.80
N PRO A 92 15.46 34.60 33.20
CA PRO A 92 15.46 34.27 31.77
C PRO A 92 16.06 35.48 31.06
N GLN A 93 17.22 35.29 30.43
CA GLN A 93 17.85 36.38 29.70
C GLN A 93 16.77 36.90 28.76
N SER A 94 16.36 38.15 28.97
CA SER A 94 15.38 38.77 28.09
C SER A 94 16.04 38.78 26.72
N GLY A 95 15.68 37.82 25.87
CA GLY A 95 16.25 37.71 24.54
C GLY A 95 16.19 39.08 23.88
N CYS A 96 17.29 39.51 23.26
CA CYS A 96 17.35 40.82 22.63
C CYS A 96 16.11 40.98 21.73
N LYS A 97 15.25 41.95 22.02
CA LYS A 97 14.01 42.18 21.27
C LYS A 97 14.41 42.50 19.82
N LYS A 98 14.16 41.54 18.91
CA LYS A 98 14.45 41.69 17.48
C LYS A 98 13.22 42.31 16.80
N SER A 99 13.44 43.20 15.83
CA SER A 99 12.35 43.66 14.97
C SER A 99 11.80 42.50 14.13
N TRP A 100 10.53 42.62 13.69
CA TRP A 100 9.92 41.65 12.79
C TRP A 100 10.77 41.37 11.54
N ILE A 101 11.35 42.41 10.96
CA ILE A 101 12.24 42.29 9.78
C ILE A 101 13.48 41.45 10.12
N LYS A 102 14.11 41.71 11.27
CA LYS A 102 15.29 40.96 11.71
C LYS A 102 14.95 39.48 11.96
N LEU A 103 13.82 39.20 12.60
CA LEU A 103 13.33 37.82 12.78
C LEU A 103 13.04 37.12 11.45
N ARG A 104 12.32 37.80 10.54
CA ARG A 104 12.02 37.28 9.21
C ARG A 104 13.28 36.94 8.43
N MET A 105 14.30 37.78 8.49
CA MET A 105 15.58 37.55 7.82
C MET A 105 16.37 36.40 8.46
N THR A 106 16.40 36.32 9.79
CA THR A 106 17.01 35.18 10.49
C THR A 106 16.34 33.87 10.09
N VAL A 107 15.02 33.78 10.16
CA VAL A 107 14.26 32.57 9.77
C VAL A 107 14.52 32.20 8.31
N ARG A 108 14.57 33.18 7.40
CA ARG A 108 14.88 32.95 5.99
C ARG A 108 16.27 32.35 5.79
N GLU A 109 17.27 32.91 6.46
CA GLU A 109 18.65 32.43 6.30
C GLU A 109 18.85 31.05 6.93
N THR A 110 18.27 30.82 8.12
CA THR A 110 18.24 29.49 8.73
C THR A 110 17.54 28.48 7.82
N ARG A 111 16.39 28.82 7.22
CA ARG A 111 15.71 27.94 6.25
C ARG A 111 16.56 27.65 5.03
N LYS A 112 17.24 28.64 4.45
CA LYS A 112 18.15 28.39 3.31
C LYS A 112 19.26 27.40 3.67
N ASN A 113 19.84 27.54 4.86
CA ASN A 113 20.88 26.63 5.33
C ASN A 113 20.33 25.23 5.56
N ILE A 114 19.17 25.10 6.21
CA ILE A 114 18.49 23.81 6.41
C ILE A 114 18.17 23.16 5.06
N THR A 115 17.53 23.87 4.12
CA THR A 115 17.20 23.33 2.80
C THR A 115 18.42 22.89 2.00
N ARG A 116 19.60 23.49 2.23
CA ARG A 116 20.86 23.04 1.62
C ARG A 116 21.39 21.74 2.22
N LEU A 117 21.15 21.51 3.51
CA LEU A 117 21.61 20.32 4.25
C LEU A 117 20.63 19.15 4.13
N THR A 118 19.33 19.44 4.00
CA THR A 118 18.30 18.42 3.80
C THR A 118 18.26 18.01 2.34
N SER A 119 19.06 17.01 1.97
CA SER A 119 18.76 16.23 0.77
C SER A 119 17.53 15.35 1.05
N SER A 120 16.67 15.17 0.05
CA SER A 120 15.58 14.20 0.13
C SER A 120 16.18 12.82 0.34
N THR A 121 15.73 12.10 1.37
CA THR A 121 16.20 10.74 1.66
C THR A 121 15.73 9.81 0.54
N PRO A 122 16.66 9.09 -0.12
CA PRO A 122 16.29 8.11 -1.13
C PRO A 122 15.29 7.08 -0.58
N SER A 123 14.31 6.72 -1.39
CA SER A 123 13.22 5.81 -0.99
C SER A 123 12.86 4.83 -2.10
N ASN A 124 12.05 3.82 -1.78
CA ASN A 124 11.56 2.81 -2.71
C ASN A 124 12.69 2.10 -3.47
N PHE A 125 13.58 1.45 -2.73
CA PHE A 125 14.70 0.72 -3.31
C PHE A 125 14.24 -0.59 -3.97
N GLN A 126 14.72 -0.87 -5.18
CA GLN A 126 14.56 -2.17 -5.81
C GLN A 126 15.84 -2.58 -6.55
N PHE A 127 16.13 -3.87 -6.57
CA PHE A 127 17.31 -4.43 -7.22
C PHE A 127 16.90 -5.23 -8.46
N ARG A 128 17.71 -5.13 -9.52
CA ARG A 128 17.59 -5.97 -10.71
C ARG A 128 18.97 -6.43 -11.14
N THR A 129 19.14 -7.72 -11.32
CA THR A 129 20.35 -8.29 -11.91
C THR A 129 20.07 -8.63 -13.36
N VAL A 130 20.88 -8.10 -14.27
CA VAL A 130 20.80 -8.36 -15.70
C VAL A 130 22.13 -8.96 -16.12
N VAL A 131 22.09 -10.04 -16.90
CA VAL A 131 23.27 -10.61 -17.53
C VAL A 131 23.46 -9.91 -18.87
N ASP A 132 24.57 -9.21 -19.03
CA ASP A 132 24.90 -8.57 -20.31
C ASP A 132 25.20 -9.62 -21.40
N GLU A 133 25.19 -9.21 -22.67
CA GLU A 133 25.48 -10.10 -23.82
C GLU A 133 26.86 -10.80 -23.73
N HIS A 134 27.77 -10.24 -22.91
CA HIS A 134 29.11 -10.77 -22.66
C HIS A 134 29.15 -11.78 -21.48
N GLY A 135 28.00 -12.10 -20.87
CA GLY A 135 27.89 -13.02 -19.74
C GLY A 135 28.26 -12.42 -18.38
N ASN A 136 28.49 -11.10 -18.32
CA ASN A 136 28.78 -10.41 -17.07
C ASN A 136 27.47 -10.08 -16.34
N GLU A 137 27.40 -10.40 -15.06
CA GLU A 137 26.28 -10.01 -14.22
C GLU A 137 26.42 -8.54 -13.80
N LYS A 138 25.38 -7.76 -14.08
CA LYS A 138 25.29 -6.36 -13.68
C LYS A 138 24.09 -6.19 -12.77
N THR A 139 24.33 -5.76 -11.54
CA THR A 139 23.26 -5.47 -10.59
C THR A 139 22.98 -3.98 -10.57
N SER A 140 21.73 -3.60 -10.80
CA SER A 140 21.26 -2.22 -10.78
C SER A 140 20.32 -1.99 -9.60
N LEU A 141 20.58 -0.92 -8.85
CA LEU A 141 19.74 -0.43 -7.76
C LEU A 141 18.92 0.76 -8.23
N TYR A 142 17.59 0.67 -8.12
CA TYR A 142 16.63 1.72 -8.46
C TYR A 142 16.03 2.33 -7.21
N PHE A 143 15.82 3.64 -7.19
CA PHE A 143 15.22 4.35 -6.07
C PHE A 143 14.65 5.71 -6.49
N LEU A 144 13.73 6.25 -5.69
CA LEU A 144 13.29 7.63 -5.82
C LEU A 144 14.20 8.56 -5.03
N GLY A 145 14.56 9.70 -5.61
CA GLY A 145 15.37 10.70 -4.93
C GLY A 145 15.45 12.01 -5.71
N ASP A 146 16.08 12.99 -5.07
CA ASP A 146 16.24 14.33 -5.61
C ASP A 146 17.70 14.53 -6.06
N MET A 147 17.88 14.97 -7.30
CA MET A 147 19.22 15.35 -7.78
C MET A 147 19.50 16.78 -7.36
N VAL A 148 20.72 17.10 -6.93
CA VAL A 148 21.14 18.43 -6.41
C VAL A 148 20.74 19.63 -7.31
N LYS A 149 20.56 19.41 -8.62
CA LYS A 149 20.13 20.44 -9.59
C LYS A 149 18.63 20.46 -9.90
N ARG A 150 17.86 19.43 -9.54
CA ARG A 150 16.41 19.31 -9.80
C ARG A 150 15.66 19.20 -8.47
N ARG A 151 14.81 20.18 -8.18
CA ARG A 151 13.97 20.21 -6.95
C ARG A 151 12.74 19.28 -7.02
N GLU A 152 12.80 18.26 -7.87
CA GLU A 152 11.70 17.33 -8.11
C GLU A 152 12.24 15.92 -7.98
N SER A 153 11.52 15.10 -7.23
CA SER A 153 11.83 13.69 -7.06
C SER A 153 11.66 12.94 -8.37
N THR A 154 12.63 12.09 -8.67
CA THR A 154 12.69 11.30 -9.90
C THR A 154 13.20 9.90 -9.61
N LEU A 155 12.94 8.97 -10.55
CA LEU A 155 13.54 7.65 -10.50
C LEU A 155 15.02 7.71 -10.89
N LEU A 156 15.87 7.23 -10.00
CA LEU A 156 17.31 7.19 -10.10
C LEU A 156 17.78 5.74 -10.09
N LYS A 157 18.95 5.51 -10.67
CA LYS A 157 19.60 4.21 -10.79
C LYS A 157 21.08 4.32 -10.47
N ILE A 158 21.59 3.30 -9.80
CA ILE A 158 23.01 3.02 -9.58
C ILE A 158 23.32 1.66 -10.19
N ASP A 159 24.41 1.59 -10.95
CA ASP A 159 24.95 0.33 -11.43
C ASP A 159 26.05 -0.13 -10.48
N ILE A 160 25.89 -1.32 -9.91
CA ILE A 160 26.81 -1.98 -9.00
C ILE A 160 27.53 -3.08 -9.78
N SER A 161 28.86 -2.99 -9.87
CA SER A 161 29.73 -4.02 -10.44
C SER A 161 30.57 -4.68 -9.36
N ASP A 162 30.99 -5.93 -9.57
CA ASP A 162 31.85 -6.64 -8.61
C ASP A 162 33.21 -5.95 -8.41
N GLU A 163 33.75 -5.32 -9.45
CA GLU A 163 34.97 -4.51 -9.37
C GLU A 163 34.81 -3.27 -8.46
N SER A 164 33.63 -2.64 -8.47
CA SER A 164 33.37 -1.44 -7.65
C SER A 164 33.13 -1.79 -6.17
N LEU A 165 32.60 -2.98 -5.87
CA LEU A 165 32.49 -3.48 -4.50
C LEU A 165 33.88 -3.72 -3.87
N GLN A 166 34.82 -4.28 -4.62
CA GLN A 166 36.21 -4.51 -4.15
C GLN A 166 36.97 -3.20 -3.89
N ALA A 167 36.77 -2.19 -4.73
CA ALA A 167 37.35 -0.86 -4.54
C ALA A 167 36.82 -0.17 -3.26
N SER A 168 35.54 -0.36 -2.93
CA SER A 168 34.91 0.22 -1.73
C SER A 168 35.38 -0.42 -0.42
N ALA A 169 35.65 -1.72 -0.42
CA ALA A 169 36.12 -2.45 0.76
C ALA A 169 37.52 -1.99 1.20
N HIS A 170 38.39 -1.62 0.25
CA HIS A 170 39.75 -1.15 0.54
C HIS A 170 39.83 0.23 1.22
N VAL A 171 38.77 1.05 1.16
CA VAL A 171 38.75 2.40 1.74
C VAL A 171 38.45 2.38 3.24
N VAL A 172 37.77 1.35 3.74
CA VAL A 172 37.29 1.29 5.13
C VAL A 172 38.40 0.88 6.12
N ASP A 173 39.48 0.24 5.64
CA ASP A 173 40.55 -0.29 6.51
C ASP A 173 41.63 0.74 6.92
N PHE A 174 41.53 2.03 6.56
CA PHE A 174 42.64 2.99 6.73
C PHE A 174 42.49 4.06 7.83
N GLU A 175 41.48 3.99 8.71
CA GLU A 175 41.35 4.93 9.85
C GLU A 175 41.40 4.22 11.21
N GLU A 176 42.53 3.62 11.54
CA GLU A 176 42.83 3.25 12.93
C GLU A 176 44.33 3.45 13.23
N SER A 177 44.78 4.70 13.29
CA SER A 177 46.03 5.04 13.98
C SER A 177 45.99 6.44 14.58
N SER A 178 45.66 6.45 15.87
CA SER A 178 45.98 7.41 16.93
C SER A 178 47.06 8.46 16.66
N GLU A 179 46.74 9.74 16.93
CA GLU A 179 47.74 10.72 17.37
C GLU A 179 47.22 11.58 18.54
N GLU A 180 48.13 11.72 19.51
CA GLU A 180 48.00 12.30 20.85
C GLU A 180 47.86 13.83 20.84
N TYR A 181 47.00 14.36 21.72
CA TYR A 181 46.85 15.78 22.01
C TYR A 181 47.91 16.26 23.03
N MET A 182 48.66 17.31 22.70
CA MET A 182 49.28 18.21 23.69
C MET A 182 48.78 19.64 23.49
N GLU A 183 48.26 20.21 24.58
CA GLU A 183 47.84 21.61 24.73
C GLU A 183 49.04 22.57 24.85
N SER A 184 48.93 23.74 24.21
CA SER A 184 49.55 24.97 24.71
C SER A 184 48.79 26.20 24.24
N GLU A 185 48.40 27.03 25.21
CA GLU A 185 47.80 28.36 25.09
C GLU A 185 48.84 29.38 24.56
N ASP A 186 48.46 30.32 23.68
CA ASP A 186 48.39 31.77 23.98
C ASP A 186 47.94 32.60 22.77
N SER A 187 47.38 33.76 23.11
CA SER A 187 46.72 34.82 22.36
C SER A 187 47.56 35.59 21.32
N SER A 188 46.91 36.02 20.22
CA SER A 188 46.76 37.45 19.85
C SER A 188 46.31 37.62 18.38
N TYR A 189 45.58 38.71 18.17
CA TYR A 189 44.77 39.07 17.01
C TYR A 189 45.61 39.58 15.83
N SER A 190 45.45 39.00 14.62
CA SER A 190 45.80 39.63 13.33
C SER A 190 45.15 38.86 12.15
N ASP A 191 44.19 39.50 11.49
CA ASP A 191 43.89 39.35 10.06
C ASP A 191 44.49 40.59 9.36
N PRO A 192 44.93 40.62 8.08
CA PRO A 192 44.43 39.77 7.01
C PRO A 192 45.46 39.33 5.94
N SER A 193 45.01 38.44 5.06
CA SER A 193 45.51 38.15 3.71
C SER A 193 46.75 37.26 3.55
N SER A 194 46.58 36.28 2.65
CA SER A 194 47.55 35.28 2.17
C SER A 194 47.89 34.12 3.11
N CYS A 195 47.02 33.11 3.12
CA CYS A 195 47.43 31.73 3.36
C CYS A 195 46.62 30.81 2.44
N SER A 196 47.32 30.28 1.45
CA SER A 196 46.91 29.11 0.67
C SER A 196 46.59 28.00 1.66
N SER A 197 45.30 27.75 1.89
CA SER A 197 44.90 26.55 2.62
C SER A 197 45.32 25.35 1.76
N PRO A 198 45.98 24.32 2.32
CA PRO A 198 46.09 23.05 1.63
C PRO A 198 44.66 22.58 1.39
N GLU A 199 44.24 22.51 0.12
CA GLU A 199 43.03 21.83 -0.26
C GLU A 199 43.14 20.40 0.24
N GLN A 200 42.54 20.10 1.41
CA GLN A 200 42.32 18.74 1.81
C GLN A 200 41.33 18.13 0.81
N PRO A 201 41.72 17.07 0.07
CA PRO A 201 40.85 16.47 -0.92
C PRO A 201 39.88 15.55 -0.21
N TRP A 202 38.84 16.11 0.41
CA TRP A 202 37.63 15.35 0.78
C TRP A 202 36.79 15.00 -0.45
N HIS A 203 37.33 15.17 -1.66
CA HIS A 203 36.77 14.65 -2.89
C HIS A 203 37.19 13.20 -3.07
N THR A 204 36.73 12.33 -2.17
CA THR A 204 36.56 10.93 -2.54
C THR A 204 35.47 10.95 -3.63
N GLU A 205 35.85 10.63 -4.87
CA GLU A 205 34.86 10.49 -5.93
C GLU A 205 33.78 9.52 -5.45
N PRO A 206 32.48 9.83 -5.66
CA PRO A 206 31.43 8.92 -5.23
C PRO A 206 31.68 7.57 -5.90
N VAL A 207 31.88 6.55 -5.06
CA VAL A 207 32.15 5.15 -5.45
C VAL A 207 31.11 4.65 -6.48
N TYR A 208 29.93 5.26 -6.50
CA TYR A 208 28.84 4.95 -7.41
C TYR A 208 28.29 6.19 -8.13
N CYS A 209 28.16 6.10 -9.45
CA CYS A 209 27.57 7.16 -10.28
C CYS A 209 26.03 7.05 -10.30
N ILE A 210 25.35 7.96 -9.59
CA ILE A 210 23.89 8.09 -9.62
C ILE A 210 23.45 8.69 -10.95
N LYS A 211 22.54 8.01 -11.66
CA LYS A 211 22.02 8.44 -12.96
C LYS A 211 20.49 8.45 -12.95
N PRO A 212 19.83 9.42 -13.61
CA PRO A 212 18.40 9.34 -13.83
C PRO A 212 18.07 8.15 -14.74
N VAL A 213 17.01 7.42 -14.43
CA VAL A 213 16.56 6.29 -15.27
C VAL A 213 16.10 6.79 -16.64
N PHE A 214 15.39 7.92 -16.69
CA PHE A 214 14.88 8.50 -17.93
C PHE A 214 15.49 9.85 -18.28
N THR A 215 15.65 10.08 -19.58
CA THR A 215 16.27 11.29 -20.15
C THR A 215 15.32 12.50 -20.20
N GLY A 216 14.04 12.31 -19.86
CA GLY A 216 13.03 13.37 -19.77
C GLY A 216 12.06 13.12 -18.62
N HIS A 217 11.63 14.18 -17.94
CA HIS A 217 10.59 14.07 -16.92
C HIS A 217 9.25 13.72 -17.56
N PRO A 218 8.44 12.81 -16.99
CA PRO A 218 7.09 12.55 -17.46
C PRO A 218 6.29 13.85 -17.36
N LYS A 219 6.07 14.48 -18.51
CA LYS A 219 5.21 15.64 -18.64
C LYS A 219 3.95 15.19 -19.35
N PRO A 220 2.76 15.37 -18.77
CA PRO A 220 1.53 15.17 -19.51
C PRO A 220 1.50 16.14 -20.70
N ASN A 221 0.78 15.76 -21.76
CA ASN A 221 0.56 16.65 -22.91
C ASN A 221 -0.03 18.00 -22.46
N GLN A 222 0.36 19.07 -23.16
CA GLN A 222 -0.05 20.46 -22.87
C GLN A 222 -1.58 20.54 -22.68
N GLY A 223 -2.02 20.80 -21.45
CA GLY A 223 -3.42 20.76 -21.06
C GLY A 223 -3.69 20.15 -19.67
N SER A 224 -2.68 19.62 -18.97
CA SER A 224 -2.91 19.04 -17.64
C SER A 224 -3.49 20.07 -16.68
N ALA A 225 -4.74 19.84 -16.28
CA ALA A 225 -5.40 20.50 -15.18
C ALA A 225 -4.49 20.46 -13.93
N PRO A 226 -4.70 21.35 -12.95
CA PRO A 226 -4.10 21.17 -11.63
C PRO A 226 -4.32 19.72 -11.14
N MET A 227 -3.41 19.25 -10.27
CA MET A 227 -3.53 17.96 -9.61
C MET A 227 -4.97 17.72 -9.15
N SER A 228 -5.53 16.54 -9.45
CA SER A 228 -6.90 16.22 -9.06
C SER A 228 -7.06 16.33 -7.54
N LYS A 229 -8.29 16.58 -7.08
CA LYS A 229 -8.58 16.70 -5.65
C LYS A 229 -8.25 15.41 -4.92
N GLU A 230 -8.55 14.28 -5.54
CA GLU A 230 -8.32 12.94 -5.01
C GLU A 230 -6.81 12.67 -4.83
N GLU A 231 -5.98 13.07 -5.80
CA GLU A 231 -4.51 12.97 -5.69
C GLU A 231 -3.95 13.94 -4.63
N GLN A 232 -4.50 15.16 -4.50
CA GLN A 232 -4.08 16.10 -3.46
C GLN A 232 -4.36 15.52 -2.06
N LEU A 233 -5.58 15.04 -1.82
CA LEU A 233 -5.97 14.42 -0.55
C LEU A 233 -5.15 13.16 -0.24
N LEU A 234 -4.87 12.33 -1.26
CA LEU A 234 -4.02 11.15 -1.09
C LEU A 234 -2.60 11.52 -0.66
N ARG A 235 -2.04 12.60 -1.23
CA ARG A 235 -0.71 13.09 -0.85
C ARG A 235 -0.67 13.65 0.56
N GLU A 236 -1.72 14.35 0.99
CA GLU A 236 -1.85 14.84 2.36
C GLU A 236 -1.82 13.67 3.35
N ARG A 237 -2.64 12.64 3.12
CA ARG A 237 -2.74 11.45 3.97
C ARG A 237 -1.44 10.64 4.01
N LYS A 238 -0.79 10.46 2.86
CA LYS A 238 0.55 9.83 2.78
C LYS A 238 1.68 10.73 3.29
N ARG A 239 1.40 11.98 3.67
CA ARG A 239 2.37 12.99 4.13
C ARG A 239 3.48 13.26 3.11
N LEU A 240 3.12 13.24 1.82
CA LEU A 240 4.02 13.45 0.69
C LEU A 240 4.20 14.94 0.40
N GLY A 241 5.22 15.55 1.03
CA GLY A 241 5.57 16.95 0.81
C GLY A 241 6.43 17.23 -0.43
N THR A 242 6.95 16.19 -1.08
CA THR A 242 7.90 16.32 -2.20
C THR A 242 7.16 16.45 -3.53
N TYR A 243 7.66 17.36 -4.38
CA TYR A 243 7.17 17.52 -5.75
C TYR A 243 7.84 16.50 -6.68
N GLY A 244 7.14 16.10 -7.75
CA GLY A 244 7.63 15.10 -8.71
C GLY A 244 7.02 13.72 -8.50
N ILE A 245 7.80 12.68 -8.80
CA ILE A 245 7.38 11.28 -8.73
C ILE A 245 7.44 10.82 -7.28
N THR A 246 6.29 10.46 -6.72
CA THR A 246 6.15 10.07 -5.31
C THR A 246 6.15 8.56 -5.10
N SER A 247 5.80 7.80 -6.14
CA SER A 247 5.75 6.34 -6.13
C SER A 247 5.98 5.82 -7.54
N TYR A 248 6.35 4.55 -7.63
CA TYR A 248 6.41 3.81 -8.89
C TYR A 248 6.11 2.34 -8.61
N GLU A 249 5.57 1.66 -9.62
CA GLU A 249 5.38 0.22 -9.63
C GLU A 249 6.33 -0.39 -10.65
N ALA A 250 6.94 -1.52 -10.36
CA ALA A 250 7.93 -2.13 -11.24
C ALA A 250 7.78 -3.64 -11.36
N CYS A 251 8.02 -4.14 -12.57
CA CYS A 251 8.19 -5.55 -12.85
C CYS A 251 9.64 -5.78 -13.28
N MET A 252 10.47 -6.22 -12.32
CA MET A 252 11.92 -6.31 -12.51
C MET A 252 12.35 -7.38 -13.51
N GLU A 253 11.56 -8.42 -13.71
CA GLU A 253 11.82 -9.45 -14.74
C GLU A 253 11.87 -8.83 -16.15
N HIS A 254 10.93 -7.94 -16.45
CA HIS A 254 10.83 -7.29 -17.76
C HIS A 254 11.43 -5.88 -17.81
N GLY A 255 11.92 -5.36 -16.69
CA GLY A 255 12.42 -3.98 -16.59
C GLY A 255 11.35 -2.92 -16.86
N LEU A 256 10.08 -3.25 -16.60
CA LEU A 256 8.94 -2.36 -16.80
C LEU A 256 8.72 -1.53 -15.53
N PHE A 257 8.59 -0.22 -15.70
CA PHE A 257 8.21 0.72 -14.65
C PHE A 257 6.92 1.44 -15.04
N ILE A 258 6.02 1.58 -14.07
CA ILE A 258 4.79 2.35 -14.15
C ILE A 258 4.88 3.51 -13.17
N ILE A 259 4.72 4.72 -13.68
CA ILE A 259 4.96 5.96 -12.96
C ILE A 259 3.68 6.80 -13.00
N PRO A 260 3.01 7.01 -11.86
CA PRO A 260 1.95 8.01 -11.76
C PRO A 260 2.56 9.42 -11.76
N ALA A 261 2.11 10.27 -12.69
CA ALA A 261 2.52 11.66 -12.77
C ALA A 261 1.38 12.54 -13.32
N ASN A 262 1.03 13.60 -12.59
CA ASN A 262 0.05 14.62 -12.99
C ASN A 262 -1.27 14.04 -13.53
N ASN A 263 -1.96 13.22 -12.73
CA ASN A 263 -3.22 12.54 -13.07
C ASN A 263 -3.12 11.43 -14.16
N SER A 264 -1.97 11.29 -14.82
CA SER A 264 -1.71 10.27 -15.84
C SER A 264 -0.74 9.19 -15.35
N LEU A 265 -0.73 8.06 -16.06
CA LEU A 265 0.21 6.96 -15.87
C LEU A 265 1.17 6.91 -17.05
N PHE A 266 2.45 6.74 -16.76
CA PHE A 266 3.51 6.59 -17.75
C PHE A 266 4.13 5.21 -17.61
N LYS A 267 4.48 4.59 -18.73
CA LYS A 267 5.28 3.36 -18.77
C LYS A 267 6.66 3.64 -19.31
N CYS A 268 7.68 2.98 -18.77
CA CYS A 268 9.00 2.97 -19.35
C CYS A 268 9.68 1.62 -19.16
N PHE A 269 10.57 1.29 -20.09
CA PHE A 269 11.35 0.05 -20.06
C PHE A 269 12.83 0.39 -19.93
N ASP A 270 13.48 -0.15 -18.91
CA ASP A 270 14.93 -0.08 -18.78
C ASP A 270 15.55 -1.32 -19.42
N ASN A 271 15.75 -1.28 -20.73
CA ASN A 271 16.41 -2.35 -21.48
C ASN A 271 17.85 -1.95 -21.83
N PRO A 272 18.83 -2.87 -21.73
CA PRO A 272 20.19 -2.58 -22.12
C PRO A 272 20.24 -2.10 -23.58
N GLY A 273 20.95 -1.00 -23.82
CA GLY A 273 21.13 -0.42 -25.15
C GLY A 273 20.00 0.50 -25.66
N SER A 274 18.88 0.65 -24.93
CA SER A 274 17.78 1.55 -25.32
C SER A 274 17.58 2.69 -24.31
N PRO A 275 17.40 3.95 -24.75
CA PRO A 275 17.08 5.03 -23.83
C PRO A 275 15.70 4.79 -23.21
N CYS A 276 15.64 4.79 -21.88
CA CYS A 276 14.39 4.69 -21.15
C CYS A 276 13.64 6.03 -21.25
N LEU A 277 12.59 6.08 -22.07
CA LEU A 277 11.72 7.25 -22.23
C LEU A 277 10.34 6.95 -21.64
N PRO A 278 9.80 7.81 -20.74
CA PRO A 278 8.45 7.64 -20.22
C PRO A 278 7.44 7.93 -21.33
N VAL A 279 6.61 6.94 -21.65
CA VAL A 279 5.52 7.03 -22.62
C VAL A 279 4.20 7.04 -21.86
N GLU A 280 3.34 8.01 -22.13
CA GLU A 280 2.02 8.10 -21.52
C GLU A 280 1.16 6.89 -21.93
N ILE A 281 0.50 6.27 -20.95
CA ILE A 281 -0.46 5.21 -21.19
C ILE A 281 -1.79 5.88 -21.58
N PRO A 282 -2.29 5.67 -22.80
CA PRO A 282 -3.56 6.24 -23.23
C PRO A 282 -4.69 5.72 -22.35
N THR A 283 -5.73 6.54 -22.17
CA THR A 283 -6.82 6.28 -21.24
C THR A 283 -8.12 6.82 -21.82
N GLN A 284 -9.22 6.13 -21.58
CA GLN A 284 -10.57 6.65 -21.80
C GLN A 284 -11.18 7.24 -20.53
N ALA A 285 -10.64 6.84 -19.36
CA ALA A 285 -11.02 7.38 -18.07
C ALA A 285 -10.72 8.90 -17.96
N VAL A 286 -11.64 9.63 -17.34
CA VAL A 286 -11.52 11.06 -17.05
C VAL A 286 -11.08 11.24 -15.60
N GLY A 287 -10.16 12.17 -15.34
CA GLY A 287 -9.65 12.43 -13.99
C GLY A 287 -8.35 11.68 -13.69
N ALA A 288 -8.03 11.53 -12.41
CA ALA A 288 -6.79 10.87 -11.98
C ALA A 288 -6.92 9.35 -11.97
N ARG A 289 -5.82 8.70 -12.33
CA ARG A 289 -5.62 7.25 -12.23
C ARG A 289 -4.75 6.96 -11.01
N LEU A 290 -5.39 6.53 -9.93
CA LEU A 290 -4.76 6.32 -8.62
C LEU A 290 -4.40 4.85 -8.42
N ASP A 291 -3.51 4.60 -7.46
CA ASP A 291 -3.08 3.25 -7.02
C ASP A 291 -2.82 2.24 -8.17
N PRO A 292 -1.93 2.56 -9.13
CA PRO A 292 -1.62 1.65 -10.23
C PRO A 292 -0.85 0.42 -9.73
N LYS A 293 -1.28 -0.78 -10.14
CA LYS A 293 -0.65 -2.06 -9.76
C LYS A 293 -0.52 -3.01 -10.93
N ILE A 294 0.70 -3.53 -11.14
CA ILE A 294 0.98 -4.52 -12.19
C ILE A 294 0.50 -5.89 -11.72
N CYS A 295 -0.08 -6.68 -12.62
CA CYS A 295 -0.42 -8.07 -12.30
C CYS A 295 0.87 -8.89 -12.09
N PRO A 296 1.04 -9.60 -10.95
CA PRO A 296 2.26 -10.34 -10.64
C PRO A 296 2.62 -11.45 -11.62
N THR A 297 1.62 -12.02 -12.30
CA THR A 297 1.81 -13.13 -13.24
C THR A 297 1.78 -12.72 -14.71
N ASN A 298 1.37 -11.49 -15.01
CA ASN A 298 1.28 -10.98 -16.37
C ASN A 298 1.60 -9.48 -16.38
N SER A 299 2.84 -9.15 -16.72
CA SER A 299 3.33 -7.78 -16.79
C SER A 299 2.62 -6.89 -17.82
N GLY A 300 1.81 -7.46 -18.71
CA GLY A 300 0.97 -6.74 -19.66
C GLY A 300 -0.33 -6.19 -19.07
N LEU A 301 -0.68 -6.54 -17.83
CA LEU A 301 -1.93 -6.13 -17.17
C LEU A 301 -1.64 -5.14 -16.05
N LEU A 302 -2.34 -4.01 -16.09
CA LEU A 302 -2.24 -2.94 -15.10
C LEU A 302 -3.63 -2.59 -14.58
N THR A 303 -3.84 -2.68 -13.28
CA THR A 303 -5.03 -2.11 -12.64
C THR A 303 -4.74 -0.71 -12.12
N PHE A 304 -5.77 0.14 -12.09
CA PHE A 304 -5.74 1.42 -11.41
C PHE A 304 -7.15 1.77 -10.93
N ILE A 305 -7.24 2.74 -10.04
CA ILE A 305 -8.51 3.27 -9.56
C ILE A 305 -8.82 4.57 -10.28
N ASN A 306 -10.03 4.67 -10.81
CA ASN A 306 -10.55 5.91 -11.36
C ASN A 306 -12.03 6.02 -10.97
N ASP A 307 -12.39 7.19 -10.47
CA ASP A 307 -13.74 7.51 -10.05
C ASP A 307 -14.36 6.49 -9.07
N ALA A 308 -13.58 6.10 -8.06
CA ALA A 308 -13.94 5.10 -7.06
C ALA A 308 -14.26 3.69 -7.58
N ASP A 309 -13.83 3.38 -8.80
CA ASP A 309 -13.94 2.04 -9.39
C ASP A 309 -12.58 1.48 -9.84
N ILE A 310 -12.52 0.15 -9.95
CA ILE A 310 -11.37 -0.58 -10.44
C ILE A 310 -11.41 -0.61 -11.97
N TRP A 311 -10.31 -0.23 -12.58
CA TRP A 311 -10.08 -0.28 -14.02
C TRP A 311 -8.90 -1.19 -14.35
N LEU A 312 -8.93 -1.77 -15.55
CA LEU A 312 -7.88 -2.61 -16.10
C LEU A 312 -7.44 -2.08 -17.46
N THR A 313 -6.13 -1.88 -17.62
CA THR A 313 -5.51 -1.55 -18.91
C THR A 313 -4.52 -2.63 -19.32
N CYS A 314 -4.70 -3.12 -20.54
CA CYS A 314 -3.80 -4.06 -21.19
C CYS A 314 -2.68 -3.28 -21.90
N LEU A 315 -1.48 -3.23 -21.33
CA LEU A 315 -0.36 -2.40 -21.78
C LEU A 315 0.11 -2.70 -23.22
N ASN A 316 -0.06 -3.94 -23.68
CA ASN A 316 0.32 -4.37 -25.03
C ASN A 316 -0.69 -3.93 -26.09
N SER A 317 -2.00 -3.98 -25.78
CA SER A 317 -3.07 -3.67 -26.74
C SER A 317 -3.60 -2.25 -26.62
N GLY A 318 -3.34 -1.58 -25.49
CA GLY A 318 -3.94 -0.29 -25.14
C GLY A 318 -5.42 -0.36 -24.77
N LYS A 319 -6.02 -1.57 -24.72
CA LYS A 319 -7.43 -1.74 -24.34
C LYS A 319 -7.61 -1.50 -22.84
N GLU A 320 -8.59 -0.66 -22.52
CA GLU A 320 -8.99 -0.29 -21.16
C GLU A 320 -10.42 -0.77 -20.89
N VAL A 321 -10.65 -1.32 -19.70
CA VAL A 321 -11.93 -1.92 -19.28
C VAL A 321 -12.20 -1.56 -17.83
N ARG A 322 -13.38 -1.00 -17.55
CA ARG A 322 -13.88 -0.79 -16.19
C ARG A 322 -14.36 -2.14 -15.62
N LEU A 323 -13.90 -2.51 -14.42
CA LEU A 323 -14.16 -3.82 -13.83
C LEU A 323 -15.30 -3.81 -12.82
N THR A 324 -15.43 -2.72 -12.05
CA THR A 324 -16.50 -2.50 -11.06
C THR A 324 -17.38 -1.32 -11.48
N ASN A 325 -18.63 -1.28 -11.02
CA ASN A 325 -19.57 -0.22 -11.38
C ASN A 325 -20.29 0.28 -10.11
N THR A 326 -19.54 0.86 -9.18
CA THR A 326 -20.11 1.42 -7.95
C THR A 326 -20.71 2.79 -8.18
N THR A 327 -20.19 3.58 -9.12
CA THR A 327 -20.81 4.87 -9.50
C THR A 327 -22.13 4.62 -10.21
N ARG A 328 -23.25 4.86 -9.51
CA ARG A 328 -24.59 4.79 -10.09
C ARG A 328 -24.84 5.98 -11.02
N GLU A 329 -25.21 5.71 -12.27
CA GLU A 329 -25.57 6.72 -13.29
C GLU A 329 -26.74 7.65 -12.87
N CYS A 330 -27.45 7.34 -11.79
CA CYS A 330 -28.62 8.10 -11.31
C CYS A 330 -28.30 9.30 -10.41
N PHE A 331 -27.04 9.52 -10.02
CA PHE A 331 -26.68 10.65 -9.17
C PHE A 331 -26.21 11.86 -9.98
N ASN A 332 -26.91 12.99 -9.84
CA ASN A 332 -26.60 14.23 -10.54
C ASN A 332 -25.33 14.92 -9.98
N ARG A 333 -24.79 14.46 -8.85
CA ARG A 333 -23.55 14.95 -8.24
C ARG A 333 -22.66 13.79 -7.80
N GLN A 334 -21.36 13.90 -8.06
CA GLN A 334 -20.33 12.96 -7.61
C GLN A 334 -20.37 12.73 -6.08
N GLU A 335 -20.79 13.76 -5.34
CA GLU A 335 -20.90 13.81 -3.88
C GLU A 335 -21.95 12.85 -3.31
N ASP A 336 -22.92 12.44 -4.12
CA ASP A 336 -24.00 11.52 -3.72
C ASP A 336 -23.58 10.05 -3.86
N ASN A 337 -22.44 9.77 -4.52
CA ASN A 337 -21.92 8.42 -4.61
C ASN A 337 -21.33 8.00 -3.26
N THR A 338 -21.93 6.98 -2.66
CA THR A 338 -21.57 6.47 -1.33
C THR A 338 -20.81 5.15 -1.38
N LEU A 339 -20.85 4.47 -2.54
CA LEU A 339 -20.22 3.19 -2.76
C LEU A 339 -18.89 3.37 -3.51
N ASN A 340 -17.83 2.85 -2.91
CA ASN A 340 -16.49 2.90 -3.46
C ASN A 340 -15.92 1.49 -3.58
N ALA A 341 -15.39 1.13 -4.75
CA ALA A 341 -14.63 -0.11 -4.95
C ALA A 341 -13.13 0.19 -4.89
N ALA A 342 -12.43 -0.55 -4.03
CA ALA A 342 -10.98 -0.51 -3.82
C ALA A 342 -10.41 0.83 -3.34
N VAL A 343 -11.25 1.77 -2.92
CA VAL A 343 -10.83 2.99 -2.23
C VAL A 343 -11.10 2.81 -0.73
N PRO A 344 -10.05 2.76 0.10
CA PRO A 344 -10.23 2.71 1.55
C PRO A 344 -10.90 3.99 2.07
N SER A 345 -11.73 3.88 3.10
CA SER A 345 -12.35 5.04 3.75
C SER A 345 -11.33 5.99 4.36
N PHE A 346 -11.76 7.22 4.65
CA PHE A 346 -10.90 8.26 5.23
C PHE A 346 -10.11 7.77 6.46
N VAL A 347 -10.78 7.13 7.42
CA VAL A 347 -10.15 6.64 8.66
C VAL A 347 -9.07 5.60 8.38
N ILE A 348 -9.30 4.72 7.41
CA ILE A 348 -8.33 3.68 7.06
C ILE A 348 -7.05 4.29 6.47
N GLN A 349 -7.17 5.39 5.72
CA GLN A 349 -6.02 6.10 5.19
C GLN A 349 -5.30 6.91 6.27
N GLU A 350 -6.03 7.62 7.14
CA GLU A 350 -5.47 8.55 8.13
C GLU A 350 -4.92 7.86 9.39
N GLU A 351 -5.61 6.84 9.90
CA GLU A 351 -5.31 6.22 11.20
C GLU A 351 -4.58 4.86 11.06
N PHE A 352 -4.72 4.19 9.91
CA PHE A 352 -4.19 2.83 9.71
C PHE A 352 -3.12 2.73 8.60
N ASP A 353 -2.75 3.84 7.97
CA ASP A 353 -1.73 3.91 6.91
C ASP A 353 -2.00 2.94 5.73
N ARG A 354 -3.27 2.59 5.47
CA ARG A 354 -3.66 1.73 4.35
C ARG A 354 -4.29 2.55 3.23
N TYR A 355 -3.52 2.73 2.16
CA TYR A 355 -3.88 3.59 1.02
C TYR A 355 -4.38 2.81 -0.21
N THR A 356 -4.62 1.51 -0.07
CA THR A 356 -5.06 0.63 -1.16
C THR A 356 -6.19 -0.28 -0.70
N GLY A 357 -7.15 -0.52 -1.58
CA GLY A 357 -8.30 -1.41 -1.34
C GLY A 357 -8.41 -2.56 -2.33
N HIS A 358 -7.44 -2.81 -3.22
CA HIS A 358 -7.43 -4.00 -4.10
C HIS A 358 -6.08 -4.71 -4.11
N TRP A 359 -6.11 -6.03 -4.31
CA TRP A 359 -4.94 -6.89 -4.29
C TRP A 359 -5.04 -7.95 -5.38
N TRP A 360 -4.05 -7.97 -6.25
CA TRP A 360 -3.91 -9.04 -7.24
C TRP A 360 -3.61 -10.37 -6.56
N SER A 361 -4.25 -11.43 -7.03
CA SER A 361 -3.80 -12.78 -6.74
C SER A 361 -2.38 -12.99 -7.29
N PRO A 362 -1.44 -13.56 -6.51
CA PRO A 362 -0.08 -13.82 -6.96
C PRO A 362 -0.01 -14.98 -7.97
N ARG A 363 -1.10 -15.71 -8.17
CA ARG A 363 -1.20 -16.81 -9.13
C ARG A 363 -2.44 -16.65 -10.01
N HIS A 364 -2.32 -17.06 -11.27
CA HIS A 364 -3.46 -17.27 -12.13
C HIS A 364 -3.90 -18.74 -12.04
N GLN A 365 -5.17 -18.99 -12.32
CA GLN A 365 -5.71 -20.32 -12.47
C GLN A 365 -5.88 -20.63 -13.96
N GLN A 366 -5.47 -21.82 -14.38
CA GLN A 366 -5.73 -22.28 -15.73
C GLN A 366 -7.02 -23.12 -15.70
N ARG A 367 -8.05 -22.68 -16.44
CA ARG A 367 -9.29 -23.46 -16.59
C ARG A 367 -9.07 -24.54 -17.66
N GLY A 368 -9.80 -25.65 -17.58
CA GLY A 368 -9.68 -26.80 -18.49
C GLY A 368 -9.78 -26.45 -19.99
N ASP A 369 -10.40 -25.31 -20.32
CA ASP A 369 -10.55 -24.80 -21.68
C ASP A 369 -9.31 -24.04 -22.20
N GLY A 370 -8.20 -24.05 -21.48
CA GLY A 370 -6.95 -23.34 -21.83
C GLY A 370 -6.99 -21.82 -21.56
N LYS A 371 -8.06 -21.31 -20.96
CA LYS A 371 -8.20 -19.90 -20.57
C LYS A 371 -7.50 -19.62 -19.24
N LEU A 372 -6.85 -18.46 -19.16
CA LEU A 372 -6.23 -17.96 -17.93
C LEU A 372 -7.25 -17.12 -17.16
N VAL A 373 -7.42 -17.47 -15.89
CA VAL A 373 -8.30 -16.83 -14.93
C VAL A 373 -7.43 -16.11 -13.90
N TYR A 374 -7.66 -14.81 -13.74
CA TYR A 374 -6.99 -13.97 -12.76
C TYR A 374 -8.01 -13.53 -11.72
N HIS A 375 -7.53 -13.29 -10.50
CA HIS A 375 -8.38 -12.85 -9.40
C HIS A 375 -7.84 -11.56 -8.81
N ILE A 376 -8.75 -10.66 -8.46
CA ILE A 376 -8.48 -9.45 -7.70
C ILE A 376 -9.39 -9.47 -6.48
N LEU A 377 -8.80 -9.50 -5.29
CA LEU A 377 -9.53 -9.23 -4.06
C LEU A 377 -9.67 -7.72 -3.93
N TYR A 378 -10.87 -7.22 -3.64
CA TYR A 378 -11.05 -5.81 -3.35
C TYR A 378 -12.01 -5.58 -2.20
N GLU A 379 -11.86 -4.43 -1.57
CA GLU A 379 -12.73 -3.91 -0.54
C GLU A 379 -13.78 -3.00 -1.19
N GLU A 380 -15.06 -3.30 -0.97
CA GLU A 380 -16.20 -2.47 -1.31
C GLU A 380 -16.63 -1.71 -0.05
N VAL A 381 -16.54 -0.40 -0.09
CA VAL A 381 -16.79 0.50 1.04
C VAL A 381 -18.09 1.27 0.79
N ASP A 382 -19.01 1.22 1.75
CA ASP A 382 -20.24 2.00 1.77
C ASP A 382 -20.17 3.07 2.87
N GLU A 383 -20.17 4.34 2.45
CA GLU A 383 -20.12 5.52 3.32
C GLU A 383 -21.50 6.19 3.51
N SER A 384 -22.60 5.53 3.14
CA SER A 384 -23.95 6.10 3.21
C SER A 384 -24.36 6.56 4.61
N GLU A 385 -24.05 5.77 5.64
CA GLU A 385 -24.35 6.05 7.05
C GLU A 385 -23.32 6.99 7.74
N VAL A 386 -22.25 7.38 7.03
CA VAL A 386 -21.20 8.23 7.60
C VAL A 386 -21.60 9.70 7.56
N GLU A 387 -21.42 10.41 8.68
CA GLU A 387 -21.72 11.84 8.80
C GLU A 387 -20.94 12.69 7.76
N LEU A 388 -21.61 13.68 7.18
CA LEU A 388 -21.00 14.69 6.32
C LEU A 388 -20.59 15.93 7.12
N VAL A 389 -19.32 16.32 6.99
CA VAL A 389 -18.77 17.55 7.57
C VAL A 389 -18.37 18.49 6.43
N SER A 390 -18.75 19.76 6.54
CA SER A 390 -18.32 20.78 5.59
C SER A 390 -17.03 21.45 6.06
N VAL A 391 -16.00 21.40 5.22
CA VAL A 391 -14.72 22.05 5.42
C VAL A 391 -14.68 23.31 4.54
N PHE A 392 -14.27 24.42 5.13
CA PHE A 392 -14.16 25.69 4.43
C PHE A 392 -12.95 25.69 3.47
N SER A 393 -13.23 25.86 2.17
CA SER A 393 -12.22 26.08 1.14
C SER A 393 -12.33 27.53 0.66
N PRO A 394 -11.21 28.24 0.39
CA PRO A 394 -11.27 29.63 -0.07
C PRO A 394 -12.02 29.72 -1.41
N GLY A 395 -13.29 30.13 -1.37
CA GLY A 395 -14.17 30.27 -2.53
C GLY A 395 -15.19 29.15 -2.74
N SER A 396 -15.22 28.09 -1.92
CA SER A 396 -16.26 27.05 -1.94
C SER A 396 -16.40 26.33 -0.59
N SER A 397 -17.57 25.76 -0.31
CA SER A 397 -17.74 24.83 0.82
C SER A 397 -17.61 23.41 0.29
N GLU A 398 -16.68 22.64 0.84
CA GLU A 398 -16.47 21.25 0.45
C GLU A 398 -17.04 20.33 1.53
N THR A 399 -17.68 19.24 1.12
CA THR A 399 -18.30 18.25 2.02
C THR A 399 -17.45 16.98 2.03
N TYR A 400 -17.27 16.40 3.21
CA TYR A 400 -16.46 15.20 3.42
C TYR A 400 -17.19 14.23 4.35
N ARG A 401 -17.15 12.94 4.03
CA ARG A 401 -17.58 11.87 4.93
C ARG A 401 -16.52 11.74 6.03
N TYR A 402 -16.90 12.05 7.27
CA TYR A 402 -15.99 12.08 8.41
C TYR A 402 -16.64 11.42 9.63
N PRO A 403 -16.28 10.16 9.95
CA PRO A 403 -16.81 9.47 11.11
C PRO A 403 -16.17 10.03 12.39
N ARG A 404 -16.93 10.81 13.16
CA ARG A 404 -16.49 11.31 14.46
C ARG A 404 -16.36 10.18 15.47
N ALA A 405 -15.57 10.40 16.52
CA ALA A 405 -15.49 9.47 17.63
C ALA A 405 -16.89 9.16 18.21
N GLY A 406 -17.28 7.88 18.19
CA GLY A 406 -18.59 7.41 18.65
C GLY A 406 -19.70 7.42 17.60
N ALA A 407 -19.45 7.95 16.39
CA ALA A 407 -20.38 7.86 15.26
C ALA A 407 -20.15 6.59 14.41
N THR A 408 -21.06 6.32 13.48
CA THR A 408 -21.00 5.17 12.56
C THR A 408 -19.82 5.29 11.60
N ASN A 409 -19.07 4.20 11.44
CA ASN A 409 -18.02 4.07 10.44
C ASN A 409 -18.59 3.60 9.10
N ALA A 410 -17.82 3.73 8.03
CA ALA A 410 -18.14 3.13 6.75
C ALA A 410 -18.26 1.59 6.87
N SER A 411 -19.23 1.00 6.18
CA SER A 411 -19.35 -0.46 6.07
C SER A 411 -18.36 -0.96 5.02
N SER A 412 -17.69 -2.07 5.30
CA SER A 412 -16.65 -2.63 4.43
C SER A 412 -16.92 -4.10 4.16
N ASN A 413 -16.95 -4.47 2.88
CA ASN A 413 -17.16 -5.84 2.43
C ASN A 413 -16.04 -6.27 1.48
N LEU A 414 -15.47 -7.46 1.71
CA LEU A 414 -14.52 -8.03 0.77
C LEU A 414 -15.24 -8.72 -0.38
N ARG A 415 -14.80 -8.42 -1.60
CA ARG A 415 -15.33 -8.95 -2.86
C ARG A 415 -14.19 -9.57 -3.68
N LEU A 416 -14.51 -10.62 -4.43
CA LEU A 416 -13.57 -11.26 -5.34
C LEU A 416 -14.01 -11.03 -6.78
N LEU A 417 -13.10 -10.48 -7.57
CA LEU A 417 -13.30 -10.21 -8.98
C LEU A 417 -12.56 -11.26 -9.81
N GLU A 418 -13.29 -11.98 -10.66
CA GLU A 418 -12.74 -12.98 -11.57
C GLU A 418 -12.60 -12.39 -12.99
N LEU A 419 -11.39 -12.45 -13.52
CA LEU A 419 -11.03 -11.98 -14.86
C LEU A 419 -10.62 -13.16 -15.73
N THR A 420 -11.39 -13.44 -16.77
CA THR A 420 -10.96 -14.38 -17.81
C THR A 420 -10.39 -13.60 -18.98
N ILE A 421 -9.14 -13.90 -19.35
CA ILE A 421 -8.47 -13.29 -20.49
C ILE A 421 -8.32 -14.32 -21.60
N THR A 422 -8.92 -14.01 -22.74
CA THR A 422 -8.77 -14.81 -23.96
C THR A 422 -7.82 -14.08 -24.91
N THR A 423 -6.64 -14.67 -25.14
CA THR A 423 -5.71 -14.23 -26.17
C THR A 423 -6.16 -14.75 -27.52
N SER A 424 -7.05 -14.00 -28.19
CA SER A 424 -7.22 -14.16 -29.64
C SER A 424 -6.08 -13.39 -30.34
N SER A 425 -5.61 -13.87 -31.48
CA SER A 425 -4.33 -13.54 -32.12
C SER A 425 -4.04 -12.05 -32.38
N GLN A 426 -4.99 -11.13 -32.17
CA GLN A 426 -4.77 -9.68 -32.23
C GLN A 426 -5.60 -8.87 -31.21
N THR A 427 -6.32 -9.50 -30.28
CA THR A 427 -7.21 -8.78 -29.34
C THR A 427 -7.41 -9.56 -28.04
N ALA A 428 -7.12 -8.91 -26.90
CA ALA A 428 -7.44 -9.45 -25.58
C ALA A 428 -8.92 -9.17 -25.26
N ASN A 429 -9.71 -10.24 -25.13
CA ASN A 429 -11.06 -10.13 -24.60
C ASN A 429 -11.02 -10.41 -23.10
N VAL A 430 -11.45 -9.42 -22.32
CA VAL A 430 -11.54 -9.47 -20.86
C VAL A 430 -13.01 -9.60 -20.52
N THR A 431 -13.37 -10.68 -19.84
CA THR A 431 -14.71 -10.86 -19.25
C THR A 431 -14.56 -10.84 -17.74
N CYS A 432 -15.32 -9.95 -17.09
CA CYS A 432 -15.38 -9.81 -15.63
C CYS A 432 -16.62 -10.55 -15.12
N GLN A 433 -16.45 -11.40 -14.10
CA GLN A 433 -17.55 -11.99 -13.35
C GLN A 433 -17.39 -11.62 -11.88
N HIS A 434 -18.48 -11.13 -11.27
CA HIS A 434 -18.53 -10.86 -9.84
C HIS A 434 -18.97 -12.13 -9.11
N CYS A 435 -18.10 -12.69 -8.27
CA CYS A 435 -18.50 -13.74 -7.35
C CYS A 435 -19.21 -13.08 -6.16
N LYS A 436 -20.55 -13.13 -6.13
CA LYS A 436 -21.29 -12.77 -4.92
C LYS A 436 -21.04 -13.86 -3.87
N ASN A 437 -20.70 -13.47 -2.64
CA ASN A 437 -20.79 -14.38 -1.50
C ASN A 437 -22.28 -14.69 -1.28
N GLU A 438 -22.71 -15.87 -1.69
CA GLU A 438 -23.97 -16.46 -1.20
C GLU A 438 -23.69 -17.00 0.21
N GLY A 439 -24.06 -16.22 1.22
CA GLY A 439 -23.92 -16.58 2.62
C GLY A 439 -24.87 -15.75 3.47
N GLU A 440 -25.90 -16.42 4.00
CA GLU A 440 -26.83 -16.00 5.07
C GLU A 440 -27.97 -15.04 4.70
N LYS A 441 -29.11 -15.63 4.30
CA LYS A 441 -30.31 -15.68 5.15
C LYS A 441 -31.15 -16.89 4.73
N GLY A 442 -31.34 -17.82 5.65
CA GLY A 442 -32.41 -18.81 5.52
C GLY A 442 -33.74 -18.06 5.56
N GLU A 443 -34.59 -18.36 4.59
CA GLU A 443 -36.02 -18.09 4.65
C GLU A 443 -36.56 -18.90 5.85
N GLU A 444 -36.99 -18.18 6.89
CA GLU A 444 -38.03 -18.68 7.80
C GLU A 444 -39.33 -18.14 7.22
N ASP A 445 -40.05 -19.05 6.56
CA ASP A 445 -41.46 -18.89 6.20
C ASP A 445 -42.26 -18.95 7.52
N ASP A 446 -42.62 -17.79 8.07
CA ASP A 446 -43.68 -17.69 9.08
C ASP A 446 -44.99 -17.34 8.36
N ASP A 447 -45.72 -18.41 8.04
CA ASP A 447 -47.16 -18.38 7.77
C ASP A 447 -47.88 -18.06 9.09
N ASP A 448 -48.36 -16.84 9.27
CA ASP A 448 -49.43 -16.53 10.23
C ASP A 448 -50.59 -15.89 9.46
N ASP A 449 -51.54 -16.76 9.11
CA ASP A 449 -52.94 -16.42 8.86
C ASP A 449 -53.52 -15.84 10.16
N ASP A 450 -54.14 -14.66 10.11
CA ASP A 450 -55.28 -14.34 10.95
C ASP A 450 -56.16 -13.29 10.23
N ASP A 451 -57.36 -13.77 9.93
CA ASP A 451 -58.50 -13.09 9.33
C ASP A 451 -59.11 -12.02 10.26
N ASP A 452 -59.83 -11.10 9.62
CA ASP A 452 -61.02 -10.36 10.07
C ASP A 452 -60.96 -9.50 11.36
N ASP A 453 -61.16 -8.19 11.20
CA ASP A 453 -62.40 -7.58 11.69
C ASP A 453 -62.61 -6.21 11.03
N ASP A 454 -63.77 -6.10 10.40
CA ASP A 454 -64.44 -4.87 9.97
C ASP A 454 -64.56 -3.89 11.15
N ASP A 455 -64.45 -2.59 10.86
CA ASP A 455 -65.42 -1.63 11.40
C ASP A 455 -65.36 -0.34 10.58
N ASP A 456 -66.53 -0.03 10.04
CA ASP A 456 -66.94 1.20 9.40
C ASP A 456 -66.68 2.42 10.30
N ASP A 457 -66.36 3.56 9.69
CA ASP A 457 -67.03 4.81 10.02
C ASP A 457 -66.82 5.81 8.87
N ASP A 458 -67.88 5.93 8.09
CA ASP A 458 -68.21 7.09 7.29
C ASP A 458 -68.15 8.37 8.15
N ASP A 459 -67.62 9.46 7.61
CA ASP A 459 -68.35 10.73 7.65
C ASP A 459 -67.79 11.67 6.57
N ASP A 460 -68.75 12.07 5.75
CA ASP A 460 -68.71 12.92 4.57
C ASP A 460 -68.47 14.40 4.90
N ASP A 461 -68.45 15.18 3.80
CA ASP A 461 -68.72 16.60 3.64
C ASP A 461 -67.47 17.49 3.60
N ASP A 462 -66.95 17.77 2.39
CA ASP A 462 -67.43 18.78 1.42
C ASP A 462 -66.98 20.20 1.81
N ASP A 463 -66.08 20.79 1.01
CA ASP A 463 -66.49 21.82 0.05
C ASP A 463 -65.29 22.46 -0.65
N ASP A 464 -65.51 22.60 -1.96
CA ASP A 464 -64.78 23.31 -3.00
C ASP A 464 -64.27 24.72 -2.63
N ASP A 465 -63.15 25.14 -3.23
CA ASP A 465 -63.25 26.16 -4.30
C ASP A 465 -61.90 26.48 -4.97
N ASP A 466 -61.96 26.38 -6.30
CA ASP A 466 -61.08 26.96 -7.30
C ASP A 466 -60.77 28.45 -7.04
N VAL A 467 -59.50 28.86 -7.12
CA VAL A 467 -59.13 30.12 -7.77
C VAL A 467 -57.74 30.02 -8.42
N GLN A 468 -57.74 29.91 -9.75
CA GLN A 468 -56.66 30.39 -10.61
C GLN A 468 -56.48 31.91 -10.44
N GLN A 469 -55.25 32.40 -10.31
CA GLN A 469 -54.85 33.63 -11.01
C GLN A 469 -53.32 33.86 -11.03
N THR A 470 -52.83 33.91 -12.27
CA THR A 470 -51.80 34.81 -12.85
C THR A 470 -50.37 34.82 -12.33
#